data_AF-A0A7J8Q8Z1-F1
#
_entry.id   AF-A0A7J8Q8Z1-F1
#
_cell.length_a   1.000
_cell.length_b   1.000
_cell.length_c   1.000
_cell.angle_alpha   90.00
_cell.angle_beta   90.00
_cell.angle_gamma   90.00
#
_symmetry.space_group_name_H-M   'P 1'
#
loop_
_entity.id
_entity.type
_entity.pdbx_description
1 polymer ?
#
loop_
_entity_poly.entity_id
_entity_poly.type
_entity_poly.pdbx_seq_one_letter_code
_entity_poly.pdbx_strand_id
1 'polypeptide(L)'
;MGSDLLSQTKPIPIPTQEEDPSSQSTALLSFNTDSCLDPSTKASPSRPSTTIIFIALTLLACIALSAALAFAFLFYSSSSPSSSFSATLHNISRPLKTLEKPVVILISSDGFRFGYQFKTSTPNIHRLIANGTEAETGLIPVYPTLTFPNHYSIVTGLYPAYHGIVNNHFVDPKTGEVFNMQSHEPKWWLGEPLWETV
;
A
#
# COMPACT_ATOMS: atom_id res chain seq x y z
N MET A 1 28.22 -51.88 15.99
CA MET A 1 28.92 -51.91 17.29
C MET A 1 29.62 -50.57 17.43
N GLY A 2 29.41 -49.86 18.55
CA GLY A 2 29.86 -48.47 18.73
C GLY A 2 28.77 -47.60 19.33
N SER A 3 28.72 -47.56 20.66
CA SER A 3 28.07 -46.53 21.49
C SER A 3 29.01 -45.29 21.58
N ASP A 4 28.74 -44.13 22.18
CA ASP A 4 27.82 -43.65 23.24
C ASP A 4 27.43 -42.17 22.93
N LEU A 5 26.18 -41.72 23.06
CA LEU A 5 25.50 -41.20 24.27
C LEU A 5 25.92 -39.77 24.71
N LEU A 6 24.95 -38.82 24.70
CA LEU A 6 24.68 -37.72 25.66
C LEU A 6 23.53 -36.85 25.09
N SER A 7 22.26 -37.08 25.47
CA SER A 7 21.60 -36.63 26.70
C SER A 7 21.04 -35.20 26.64
N GLN A 8 19.72 -35.09 26.45
CA GLN A 8 18.90 -33.98 26.93
C GLN A 8 17.44 -34.43 27.07
N THR A 9 16.92 -34.50 28.30
CA THR A 9 15.46 -34.47 28.57
C THR A 9 15.16 -34.23 30.05
N LYS A 10 13.98 -33.63 30.29
CA LYS A 10 13.24 -33.54 31.57
C LYS A 10 13.69 -32.44 32.57
N PRO A 11 12.82 -32.00 33.50
CA PRO A 11 11.72 -31.03 33.26
C PRO A 11 11.70 -29.88 34.28
N ILE A 12 10.72 -28.95 34.24
CA ILE A 12 10.07 -28.30 35.42
C ILE A 12 8.85 -27.44 34.98
N PRO A 13 7.86 -27.13 35.85
CA PRO A 13 6.45 -27.04 35.44
C PRO A 13 5.83 -25.63 35.42
N ILE A 14 4.59 -25.55 34.92
CA ILE A 14 3.68 -24.40 35.01
C ILE A 14 2.74 -24.60 36.22
N PRO A 15 2.66 -23.66 37.18
CA PRO A 15 1.71 -23.75 38.29
C PRO A 15 0.28 -23.30 37.93
N THR A 16 -0.66 -24.11 38.39
CA THR A 16 -1.99 -23.81 38.98
C THR A 16 -2.56 -22.39 38.84
N GLN A 17 -3.82 -22.33 38.39
CA GLN A 17 -4.70 -21.16 38.51
C GLN A 17 -5.46 -21.28 39.84
N GLU A 18 -5.38 -20.29 40.72
CA GLU A 18 -6.07 -20.26 42.03
C GLU A 18 -7.45 -19.60 41.94
N GLU A 19 -8.35 -19.98 42.84
CA GLU A 19 -9.73 -19.45 42.98
C GLU A 19 -9.82 -18.29 44.01
N ASP A 20 -11.02 -17.68 44.07
CA ASP A 20 -11.61 -16.90 45.18
C ASP A 20 -11.23 -15.39 45.27
N PRO A 21 -12.01 -14.51 45.96
CA PRO A 21 -13.41 -14.62 46.40
C PRO A 21 -14.35 -13.51 45.91
N SER A 22 -15.64 -13.69 46.25
CA SER A 22 -16.69 -12.67 46.26
C SER A 22 -16.38 -11.41 47.08
N SER A 23 -16.94 -10.26 46.69
CA SER A 23 -17.09 -9.10 47.58
C SER A 23 -18.53 -8.58 47.59
N GLN A 24 -19.11 -8.48 48.80
CA GLN A 24 -20.42 -7.88 49.05
C GLN A 24 -20.26 -6.42 49.48
N SER A 25 -21.23 -5.57 49.15
CA SER A 25 -21.62 -4.46 50.03
C SER A 25 -23.04 -4.00 49.77
N THR A 26 -23.96 -4.57 50.55
CA THR A 26 -25.30 -4.04 50.77
C THR A 26 -25.21 -2.92 51.81
N ALA A 27 -25.78 -1.76 51.54
CA ALA A 27 -26.02 -0.73 52.54
C ALA A 27 -27.53 -0.42 52.61
N LEU A 28 -28.08 -0.32 53.82
CA LEU A 28 -29.51 -0.21 54.13
C LEU A 28 -29.82 1.12 54.85
N LEU A 29 -31.13 1.46 54.95
CA LEU A 29 -31.72 2.51 55.81
C LEU A 29 -31.43 3.97 55.35
N SER A 30 -32.13 5.05 55.72
CA SER A 30 -33.54 5.36 56.10
C SER A 30 -33.66 6.92 56.23
N PHE A 31 -34.78 7.65 56.35
CA PHE A 31 -36.23 7.39 56.48
C PHE A 31 -37.05 8.62 55.95
N ASN A 32 -38.39 8.54 56.04
CA ASN A 32 -39.44 9.57 55.90
C ASN A 32 -39.12 11.08 55.96
N THR A 33 -39.93 11.87 55.23
CA THR A 33 -40.84 12.88 55.83
C THR A 33 -42.02 13.16 54.88
N ASP A 34 -43.25 13.22 55.40
CA ASP A 34 -44.49 13.50 54.65
C ASP A 34 -44.62 14.97 54.22
N SER A 35 -45.43 15.22 53.18
CA SER A 35 -46.44 16.31 53.21
C SER A 35 -47.47 16.19 52.09
N CYS A 36 -48.73 16.44 52.45
CA CYS A 36 -49.93 16.28 51.63
C CYS A 36 -50.04 17.29 50.48
N LEU A 37 -50.78 16.91 49.42
CA LEU A 37 -51.95 17.66 48.94
C LEU A 37 -52.75 16.84 47.91
N ASP A 38 -53.99 16.51 48.26
CA ASP A 38 -55.02 16.04 47.33
C ASP A 38 -55.57 17.27 46.56
N PRO A 39 -56.05 17.14 45.31
CA PRO A 39 -57.45 16.72 45.18
C PRO A 39 -57.79 15.81 43.98
N SER A 40 -58.85 15.03 44.20
CA SER A 40 -59.79 14.45 43.23
C SER A 40 -59.63 14.83 41.75
N THR A 41 -59.66 13.82 40.86
CA THR A 41 -60.86 13.50 40.02
C THR A 41 -60.67 12.12 39.36
N LYS A 42 -61.73 11.28 39.34
CA LYS A 42 -61.76 10.06 38.51
C LYS A 42 -62.08 10.42 37.06
N ALA A 43 -61.26 10.00 36.09
CA ALA A 43 -61.61 9.98 34.68
C ALA A 43 -61.00 8.75 33.96
N SER A 44 -61.71 8.25 32.96
CA SER A 44 -61.44 6.99 32.24
C SER A 44 -60.24 7.06 31.27
N PRO A 45 -59.64 5.92 30.89
CA PRO A 45 -58.69 5.88 29.79
C PRO A 45 -59.43 6.11 28.46
N SER A 46 -59.27 7.31 27.88
CA SER A 46 -59.74 7.57 26.52
C SER A 46 -58.86 6.81 25.53
N ARG A 47 -59.47 5.98 24.69
CA ARG A 47 -58.79 5.45 23.50
C ARG A 47 -58.38 6.64 22.64
N PRO A 48 -57.13 6.72 22.13
CA PRO A 48 -56.80 7.72 21.14
C PRO A 48 -57.73 7.53 19.94
N SER A 49 -58.51 8.56 19.62
CA SER A 49 -59.37 8.55 18.43
C SER A 49 -58.50 8.23 17.23
N THR A 50 -58.90 7.28 16.39
CA THR A 50 -58.07 6.75 15.29
C THR A 50 -57.54 7.86 14.38
N THR A 51 -58.29 8.96 14.27
CA THR A 51 -57.90 10.23 13.62
C THR A 51 -56.55 10.79 14.10
N ILE A 52 -56.26 10.77 15.41
CA ILE A 52 -54.99 11.27 15.97
C ILE A 52 -53.83 10.36 15.52
N ILE A 53 -54.03 9.06 15.49
CA ILE A 53 -53.04 8.09 14.99
C ILE A 53 -52.82 8.31 13.48
N PHE A 54 -53.87 8.49 12.69
CA PHE A 54 -53.74 8.81 11.27
C PHE A 54 -53.01 10.14 11.02
N ILE A 55 -53.32 11.20 11.78
CA ILE A 55 -52.62 12.50 11.68
C ILE A 55 -51.14 12.35 12.08
N ALA A 56 -50.83 11.61 13.14
CA ALA A 56 -49.45 11.35 13.54
C ALA A 56 -48.68 10.55 12.46
N LEU A 57 -49.31 9.53 11.87
CA LEU A 57 -48.71 8.73 10.79
C LEU A 57 -48.49 9.55 9.50
N THR A 58 -49.44 10.42 9.12
CA THR A 58 -49.25 11.29 7.95
C THR A 58 -48.18 12.33 8.18
N LEU A 59 -48.10 12.94 9.38
CA LEU A 59 -47.00 13.84 9.75
C LEU A 59 -45.64 13.13 9.73
N LEU A 60 -45.55 11.92 10.29
CA LEU A 60 -44.32 11.12 10.29
C LEU A 60 -43.88 10.77 8.85
N ALA A 61 -44.83 10.39 7.99
CA ALA A 61 -44.56 10.10 6.58
C ALA A 61 -44.11 11.36 5.81
N CYS A 62 -44.73 12.53 6.06
CA CYS A 62 -44.31 13.80 5.48
C CYS A 62 -42.90 14.20 5.93
N ILE A 63 -42.54 14.01 7.20
CA ILE A 63 -41.20 14.27 7.73
C ILE A 63 -40.18 13.32 7.08
N ALA A 64 -40.48 12.03 7.00
CA ALA A 64 -39.62 11.04 6.35
C ALA A 64 -39.39 11.33 4.85
N LEU A 65 -40.44 11.70 4.12
CA LEU A 65 -40.36 12.10 2.72
C LEU A 65 -39.51 13.38 2.54
N SER A 66 -39.70 14.36 3.42
CA SER A 66 -38.92 15.61 3.42
C SER A 66 -37.43 15.35 3.68
N ALA A 67 -37.12 14.47 4.63
CA ALA A 67 -35.74 14.07 4.94
C ALA A 67 -35.10 13.29 3.78
N ALA A 68 -35.84 12.39 3.12
CA ALA A 68 -35.35 11.65 1.96
C ALA A 68 -35.05 12.58 0.76
N LEU A 69 -35.92 13.56 0.50
CA LEU A 69 -35.71 14.58 -0.54
C LEU A 69 -34.52 15.49 -0.22
N ALA A 70 -34.35 15.90 1.04
CA ALA A 70 -33.19 16.67 1.47
C ALA A 70 -31.88 15.88 1.34
N PHE A 71 -31.87 14.60 1.73
CA PHE A 71 -30.71 13.73 1.56
C PHE A 71 -30.38 13.52 0.08
N ALA A 72 -31.37 13.25 -0.78
CA ALA A 72 -31.18 13.12 -2.21
C ALA A 72 -30.64 14.43 -2.83
N PHE A 73 -31.17 15.58 -2.44
CA PHE A 73 -30.70 16.89 -2.90
C PHE A 73 -29.25 17.15 -2.47
N LEU A 74 -28.87 16.85 -1.22
CA LEU A 74 -27.49 16.98 -0.75
C LEU A 74 -26.54 16.01 -1.47
N PHE A 75 -26.96 14.76 -1.68
CA PHE A 75 -26.16 13.75 -2.39
C PHE A 75 -25.91 14.14 -3.86
N TYR A 76 -26.95 14.58 -4.58
CA TYR A 76 -26.83 15.02 -5.97
C TYR A 76 -26.16 16.40 -6.10
N SER A 77 -26.36 17.34 -5.17
CA SER A 77 -25.69 18.66 -5.20
C SER A 77 -24.21 18.57 -4.78
N SER A 78 -23.84 17.56 -4.00
CA SER A 78 -22.43 17.24 -3.71
C SER A 78 -21.69 16.69 -4.93
N SER A 79 -22.40 16.27 -5.97
CA SER A 79 -21.82 15.97 -7.30
C SER A 79 -21.47 17.26 -8.05
N SER A 80 -20.61 18.09 -7.45
CA SER A 80 -19.90 19.13 -8.19
C SER A 80 -19.11 18.46 -9.32
N PRO A 81 -19.22 18.91 -10.58
CA PRO A 81 -18.26 18.49 -11.59
C PRO A 81 -16.88 18.88 -11.08
N SER A 82 -15.93 17.94 -11.14
CA SER A 82 -14.55 18.19 -10.74
C SER A 82 -14.05 19.45 -11.44
N SER A 83 -13.80 20.50 -10.65
CA SER A 83 -13.40 21.79 -11.17
C SER A 83 -12.15 21.61 -12.02
N SER A 84 -12.11 22.29 -13.16
CA SER A 84 -11.16 22.09 -14.25
C SER A 84 -9.74 22.58 -13.89
N PHE A 85 -9.11 21.88 -12.95
CA PHE A 85 -7.76 22.12 -12.44
C PHE A 85 -6.63 21.75 -13.43
N SER A 86 -7.00 21.49 -14.70
CA SER A 86 -6.11 20.94 -15.73
C SER A 86 -5.70 21.96 -16.81
N ALA A 87 -6.22 23.19 -16.81
CA ALA A 87 -5.92 24.15 -17.88
C ALA A 87 -4.57 24.86 -17.72
N THR A 88 -4.16 25.17 -16.49
CA THR A 88 -3.03 26.11 -16.25
C THR A 88 -1.67 25.43 -16.07
N LEU A 89 -1.61 24.13 -15.78
CA LEU A 89 -0.35 23.42 -15.49
C LEU A 89 0.27 22.72 -16.72
N HIS A 90 -0.44 22.69 -17.85
CA HIS A 90 -0.04 21.93 -19.05
C HIS A 90 1.06 22.57 -19.92
N ASN A 91 1.53 23.78 -19.60
CA ASN A 91 2.43 24.56 -20.46
C ASN A 91 3.86 24.73 -19.92
N ILE A 92 4.33 23.82 -19.06
CA ILE A 92 5.75 23.76 -18.63
C ILE A 92 6.60 22.95 -19.63
N SER A 93 6.00 22.02 -20.38
CA SER A 93 6.71 21.22 -21.38
C SER A 93 6.89 21.99 -22.70
N ARG A 94 8.14 22.05 -23.19
CA ARG A 94 8.43 22.46 -24.57
C ARG A 94 7.60 21.64 -25.57
N PRO A 95 7.16 22.22 -26.71
CA PRO A 95 6.47 21.46 -27.74
C PRO A 95 7.35 20.31 -28.25
N LEU A 96 6.72 19.15 -28.50
CA LEU A 96 7.41 17.99 -29.04
C LEU A 96 7.84 18.27 -30.48
N LYS A 97 9.16 18.30 -30.72
CA LYS A 97 9.76 18.39 -32.05
C LYS A 97 10.47 17.07 -32.36
N THR A 98 10.13 16.45 -33.48
CA THR A 98 10.88 15.32 -34.03
C THR A 98 12.30 15.79 -34.37
N LEU A 99 13.30 15.10 -33.84
CA LEU A 99 14.71 15.40 -34.12
C LEU A 99 15.11 14.77 -35.46
N GLU A 100 15.90 15.49 -36.27
CA GLU A 100 16.44 14.97 -37.54
C GLU A 100 17.32 13.73 -37.33
N LYS A 101 18.01 13.68 -36.19
CA LYS A 101 18.70 12.50 -35.66
C LYS A 101 18.04 12.12 -34.34
N PRO A 102 17.34 10.98 -34.24
CA PRO A 102 16.81 10.48 -32.98
C PRO A 102 17.92 10.33 -31.93
N VAL A 103 17.64 10.73 -30.69
CA VAL A 103 18.57 10.59 -29.56
C VAL A 103 18.13 9.43 -28.71
N VAL A 104 19.04 8.48 -28.46
CA VAL A 104 18.82 7.35 -27.54
C VAL A 104 19.15 7.80 -26.12
N ILE A 105 18.25 7.50 -25.18
CA ILE A 105 18.47 7.70 -23.74
C ILE A 105 18.23 6.37 -23.05
N LEU A 106 19.30 5.75 -22.54
CA LEU A 106 19.20 4.54 -21.72
C LEU A 106 19.01 4.96 -20.26
N ILE A 107 17.87 4.58 -19.66
CA ILE A 107 17.56 4.85 -18.25
C ILE A 107 17.49 3.51 -17.52
N SER A 108 18.36 3.32 -16.53
CA SER A 108 18.27 2.19 -15.60
C SER A 108 17.73 2.66 -14.25
N SER A 109 16.87 1.82 -13.65
CA SER A 109 16.43 1.95 -12.27
C SER A 109 16.80 0.66 -11.54
N ASP A 110 17.91 0.67 -10.81
CA ASP A 110 18.41 -0.54 -10.15
C ASP A 110 17.37 -1.11 -9.17
N GLY A 111 17.30 -2.44 -9.08
CA GLY A 111 16.31 -3.16 -8.27
C GLY A 111 14.84 -3.02 -8.73
N PHE A 112 14.53 -2.36 -9.85
CA PHE A 112 13.14 -2.26 -10.36
C PHE A 112 12.65 -3.58 -10.95
N ARG A 113 12.23 -4.49 -10.07
CA ARG A 113 11.70 -5.81 -10.44
C ARG A 113 10.40 -5.68 -11.25
N PHE A 114 10.25 -6.50 -12.28
CA PHE A 114 8.99 -6.67 -12.99
C PHE A 114 7.81 -6.90 -12.02
N GLY A 115 6.71 -6.19 -12.26
CA GLY A 115 5.53 -6.13 -11.41
C GLY A 115 5.52 -4.98 -10.42
N TYR A 116 6.65 -4.29 -10.17
CA TYR A 116 6.67 -3.11 -9.28
C TYR A 116 5.86 -1.93 -9.83
N GLN A 117 5.75 -1.82 -11.16
CA GLN A 117 4.89 -0.81 -11.79
C GLN A 117 3.41 -0.94 -11.39
N PHE A 118 2.95 -2.15 -11.04
CA PHE A 118 1.57 -2.42 -10.63
C PHE A 118 1.36 -2.35 -9.09
N LYS A 119 2.44 -2.24 -8.30
CA LYS A 119 2.35 -2.22 -6.83
C LYS A 119 2.06 -0.84 -6.23
N THR A 120 2.25 0.24 -7.00
CA THR A 120 2.05 1.62 -6.54
C THR A 120 1.77 2.54 -7.72
N SER A 121 1.28 3.76 -7.45
CA SER A 121 0.98 4.73 -8.50
C SER A 121 2.27 5.28 -9.12
N THR A 122 2.62 4.81 -10.32
CA THR A 122 3.76 5.29 -11.10
C THR A 122 3.29 6.03 -12.37
N PRO A 123 2.68 7.23 -12.28
CA PRO A 123 1.95 7.85 -13.39
C PRO A 123 2.82 8.14 -14.62
N ASN A 124 4.10 8.50 -14.42
CA ASN A 124 5.03 8.71 -15.53
C ASN A 124 5.43 7.40 -16.23
N ILE A 125 5.57 6.29 -15.50
CA ILE A 125 5.88 4.96 -16.06
C ILE A 125 4.67 4.42 -16.83
N HIS A 126 3.46 4.52 -16.25
CA HIS A 126 2.22 4.15 -16.94
C HIS A 126 2.01 4.95 -18.24
N ARG A 127 2.37 6.24 -18.26
CA ARG A 127 2.34 7.05 -19.50
C ARG A 127 3.39 6.59 -20.53
N LEU A 128 4.56 6.12 -20.10
CA LEU A 128 5.57 5.56 -21.02
C LEU A 128 5.12 4.22 -21.62
N ILE A 129 4.50 3.35 -20.82
CA ILE A 129 3.94 2.07 -21.27
C ILE A 129 2.79 2.32 -22.27
N ALA A 130 1.81 3.14 -21.90
CA ALA A 130 0.62 3.40 -22.72
C ALA A 130 0.92 4.10 -24.06
N ASN A 131 1.99 4.90 -24.12
CA ASN A 131 2.41 5.63 -25.32
C ASN A 131 3.63 5.00 -26.02
N GLY A 132 4.03 3.78 -25.65
CA GLY A 132 5.31 3.19 -26.05
C GLY A 132 5.22 1.68 -26.24
N THR A 133 6.22 0.96 -25.75
CA THR A 133 6.31 -0.51 -25.84
C THR A 133 6.99 -1.05 -24.59
N GLU A 134 6.49 -2.16 -24.06
CA GLU A 134 7.08 -2.87 -22.93
C GLU A 134 7.30 -4.36 -23.25
N ALA A 135 8.13 -5.03 -22.46
CA ALA A 135 8.25 -6.48 -22.50
C ALA A 135 7.17 -7.10 -21.60
N GLU A 136 6.22 -7.83 -22.21
CA GLU A 136 5.04 -8.43 -21.54
C GLU A 136 5.39 -9.24 -20.28
N THR A 137 6.49 -9.99 -20.32
CA THR A 137 6.98 -10.84 -19.22
C THR A 137 8.16 -10.22 -18.45
N GLY A 138 8.51 -8.97 -18.75
CA GLY A 138 9.69 -8.28 -18.22
C GLY A 138 11.00 -8.69 -18.88
N LEU A 139 12.09 -8.04 -18.45
CA LEU A 139 13.45 -8.38 -18.89
C LEU A 139 14.01 -9.54 -18.06
N ILE A 140 14.58 -10.55 -18.73
CA ILE A 140 15.30 -11.64 -18.07
C ILE A 140 16.76 -11.20 -17.82
N PRO A 141 17.23 -11.12 -16.57
CA PRO A 141 18.61 -10.75 -16.25
C PRO A 141 19.60 -11.88 -16.55
N VAL A 142 20.87 -11.53 -16.74
CA VAL A 142 21.97 -12.51 -16.73
C VAL A 142 22.25 -12.99 -15.31
N TYR A 143 22.83 -14.18 -15.19
CA TYR A 143 23.32 -14.70 -13.91
C TYR A 143 24.81 -14.32 -13.70
N PRO A 144 25.21 -13.86 -12.49
CA PRO A 144 24.36 -13.61 -11.31
C PRO A 144 23.55 -12.32 -11.46
N THR A 145 22.37 -12.27 -10.84
CA THR A 145 21.43 -11.14 -10.92
C THR A 145 21.86 -9.97 -10.03
N LEU A 146 23.05 -9.45 -10.29
CA LEU A 146 23.72 -8.36 -9.56
C LEU A 146 23.89 -7.14 -10.47
N THR A 147 23.99 -5.96 -9.84
CA THR A 147 24.07 -4.64 -10.50
C THR A 147 25.12 -4.60 -11.60
N PHE A 148 26.41 -4.76 -11.27
CA PHE A 148 27.51 -4.55 -12.23
C PHE A 148 27.50 -5.57 -13.37
N PRO A 149 27.37 -6.89 -13.13
CA PRO A 149 27.24 -7.88 -14.20
C PRO A 149 26.10 -7.56 -15.17
N ASN A 150 24.90 -7.21 -14.67
CA ASN A 150 23.75 -6.95 -15.54
C ASN A 150 23.83 -5.62 -16.29
N HIS A 151 24.26 -4.54 -15.63
CA HIS A 151 24.40 -3.25 -16.29
C HIS A 151 25.46 -3.31 -17.39
N TYR A 152 26.56 -4.03 -17.18
CA TYR A 152 27.59 -4.18 -18.20
C TYR A 152 27.18 -5.14 -19.32
N SER A 153 26.42 -6.21 -19.03
CA SER A 153 25.78 -7.04 -20.07
C SER A 153 24.81 -6.24 -20.95
N ILE A 154 24.00 -5.32 -20.38
CA ILE A 154 23.04 -4.50 -21.14
C ILE A 154 23.74 -3.62 -22.19
N VAL A 155 24.92 -3.06 -21.85
CA VAL A 155 25.61 -2.10 -22.72
C VAL A 155 26.64 -2.74 -23.65
N THR A 156 27.08 -3.99 -23.39
CA THR A 156 28.02 -4.73 -24.25
C THR A 156 27.37 -5.84 -25.07
N GLY A 157 26.16 -6.30 -24.70
CA GLY A 157 25.52 -7.48 -25.30
C GLY A 157 26.18 -8.82 -24.94
N LEU A 158 27.18 -8.82 -24.06
CA LEU A 158 27.95 -9.99 -23.66
C LEU A 158 27.44 -10.61 -22.35
N TYR A 159 27.72 -11.90 -22.12
CA TYR A 159 27.55 -12.51 -20.79
C TYR A 159 28.73 -12.15 -19.86
N PRO A 160 28.55 -12.24 -18.52
CA PRO A 160 29.60 -11.97 -17.53
C PRO A 160 30.92 -12.71 -17.73
N ALA A 161 30.88 -13.94 -18.27
CA ALA A 161 32.08 -14.71 -18.59
C ALA A 161 32.93 -14.14 -19.74
N TYR A 162 32.35 -13.28 -20.60
CA TYR A 162 33.04 -12.68 -21.75
C TYR A 162 33.42 -11.21 -21.51
N HIS A 163 32.59 -10.45 -20.77
CA HIS A 163 32.88 -9.04 -20.44
C HIS A 163 33.66 -8.86 -19.12
N GLY A 164 34.12 -9.93 -18.49
CA GLY A 164 35.00 -9.91 -17.29
C GLY A 164 34.30 -9.63 -15.96
N ILE A 165 33.29 -8.75 -15.95
CA ILE A 165 32.54 -8.34 -14.74
C ILE A 165 31.59 -9.46 -14.25
N VAL A 166 32.12 -10.45 -13.52
CA VAL A 166 31.39 -11.63 -13.04
C VAL A 166 30.61 -11.43 -11.72
N ASN A 167 30.96 -10.42 -10.93
CA ASN A 167 30.32 -10.10 -9.65
C ASN A 167 30.52 -8.60 -9.33
N ASN A 168 29.76 -8.04 -8.39
CA ASN A 168 30.01 -6.70 -7.82
C ASN A 168 31.33 -6.66 -7.02
N HIS A 169 31.80 -7.80 -6.50
CA HIS A 169 33.09 -7.97 -5.85
C HIS A 169 33.65 -9.37 -6.12
N PHE A 170 34.89 -9.47 -6.60
CA PHE A 170 35.57 -10.75 -6.82
C PHE A 170 37.10 -10.59 -6.79
N VAL A 171 37.82 -11.70 -6.77
CA VAL A 171 39.29 -11.74 -6.84
C VAL A 171 39.70 -12.48 -8.10
N ASP A 172 40.65 -11.95 -8.87
CA ASP A 172 41.26 -12.69 -9.98
C ASP A 172 42.17 -13.80 -9.40
N PRO A 173 41.88 -15.09 -9.64
CA PRO A 173 42.71 -16.18 -9.13
C PRO A 173 44.12 -16.24 -9.74
N LYS A 174 44.41 -15.50 -10.82
CA LYS A 174 45.73 -15.44 -11.46
C LYS A 174 46.63 -14.35 -10.89
N THR A 175 46.09 -13.16 -10.66
CA THR A 175 46.86 -12.01 -10.16
C THR A 175 46.74 -11.79 -8.66
N GLY A 176 45.69 -12.35 -8.02
CA GLY A 176 45.34 -12.08 -6.63
C GLY A 176 44.70 -10.71 -6.41
N GLU A 177 44.43 -9.96 -7.47
CA GLU A 177 43.87 -8.60 -7.40
C GLU A 177 42.37 -8.64 -7.16
N VAL A 178 41.87 -7.67 -6.39
CA VAL A 178 40.47 -7.56 -6.00
C VAL A 178 39.75 -6.54 -6.89
N PHE A 179 38.65 -6.97 -7.51
CA PHE A 179 37.68 -6.10 -8.12
C PHE A 179 36.57 -5.74 -7.14
N ASN A 180 36.12 -4.48 -7.14
CA ASN A 180 34.93 -4.01 -6.44
C ASN A 180 34.22 -2.92 -7.28
N MET A 181 33.07 -2.43 -6.80
CA MET A 181 32.28 -1.42 -7.51
C MET A 181 32.94 -0.04 -7.63
N GLN A 182 34.15 0.14 -7.08
CA GLN A 182 34.98 1.35 -7.16
C GLN A 182 36.22 1.16 -8.05
N SER A 183 36.45 -0.05 -8.59
CA SER A 183 37.54 -0.38 -9.51
C SER A 183 37.31 0.23 -10.90
N HIS A 184 38.25 1.04 -11.38
CA HIS A 184 38.17 1.70 -12.69
C HIS A 184 39.26 1.22 -13.67
N GLU A 185 40.07 0.22 -13.30
CA GLU A 185 41.19 -0.22 -14.11
C GLU A 185 40.69 -0.94 -15.38
N PRO A 186 41.08 -0.50 -16.61
CA PRO A 186 40.51 -1.02 -17.86
C PRO A 186 40.61 -2.54 -18.06
N LYS A 187 41.59 -3.19 -17.41
CA LYS A 187 41.78 -4.66 -17.44
C LYS A 187 40.54 -5.48 -17.01
N TRP A 188 39.66 -4.90 -16.20
CA TRP A 188 38.43 -5.55 -15.73
C TRP A 188 37.28 -5.47 -16.72
N TRP A 189 37.28 -4.44 -17.57
CA TRP A 189 36.17 -4.00 -18.39
C TRP A 189 36.37 -4.46 -19.84
N LEU A 190 36.08 -5.74 -20.08
CA LEU A 190 36.29 -6.38 -21.38
C LEU A 190 35.08 -6.21 -22.32
N GLY A 191 35.33 -6.30 -23.63
CA GLY A 191 34.32 -6.06 -24.66
C GLY A 191 34.21 -4.58 -25.03
N GLU A 192 33.18 -4.25 -25.79
CA GLU A 192 32.94 -2.90 -26.31
C GLU A 192 31.56 -2.43 -25.84
N PRO A 193 31.47 -1.40 -24.98
CA PRO A 193 30.20 -0.88 -24.52
C PRO A 193 29.62 0.14 -25.51
N LEU A 194 28.29 0.25 -25.55
CA LEU A 194 27.49 1.07 -26.48
C LEU A 194 28.02 2.49 -26.75
N TRP A 195 28.65 3.14 -25.77
CA TRP A 195 29.15 4.51 -25.91
C TRP A 195 30.52 4.63 -26.61
N GLU A 196 31.26 3.54 -26.80
CA GLU A 196 32.49 3.49 -27.60
C GLU A 196 32.20 3.10 -29.07
N THR A 197 31.05 2.44 -29.33
CA THR A 197 30.65 1.93 -30.66
C THR A 197 30.03 2.99 -31.59
N VAL A 198 29.58 4.13 -31.05
CA VAL A 198 28.66 5.10 -31.72
C VAL A 198 29.31 6.31 -32.37
#